data_AF-A0A9P6ZZY4-F1
#
_entry.id   AF-A0A9P6ZZY4-F1
#
_cell.length_a   1.000
_cell.length_b   1.000
_cell.length_c   1.000
_cell.angle_alpha   90.00
_cell.angle_beta   90.00
_cell.angle_gamma   90.00
#
_symmetry.space_group_name_H-M   'P 1'
#
loop_
_entity.id
_entity.type
_entity.pdbx_description
1 polymer ?
#
loop_
_entity_poly.entity_id
_entity_poly.type
_entity_poly.pdbx_seq_one_letter_code
_entity_poly.pdbx_strand_id
1 'polypeptide(L)'
;LSVVARCGGITSRDVHTNFLVMVHYMTLVCKCQSIRLKTGLHLKGIYNQEIHNRPDSTVSYRTFLAWHAIGSKFIAVACGGSIYALVLIAGFGLRVSIATMVGTTHLDLANMLRSPPKNSPERKLITDYIVPTIARMRLKFPLSMSSMFSATLIEKYAVSKIVDCTDISASDCFFDAVIQNAFEPLPRSRKVWRPCIAPVGDLTRVSVQSLGNDLNRPYSPPLSDIEEDDVHHIIIETSYDPLSPQNKRFKAPRDNAVNNEWTATERLLAEAGKTVRSIDDLRKKLAMLYSEGVKTSPGAYLRIPMSIIPNHHLELRNKDGSLMAFISTALPSHIRSSLEVNLLACLESPDLLEERNTGTHSCQPFQALHLSWYNRHCTSGHEAPSDIQPWLLEKEGLRTNHGQVIPYISNDLQQHRRIYGTIGRVYAELFEWVRHLMETYLQEEFEMLMEVASCLPGNCTPPVAPFISLVININVSTRAH
;
A
#
# COMPACT_ATOMS: atom_id res chain seq x y z
N LEU A 1 -47.28 3.01 9.59
CA LEU A 1 -45.93 3.60 9.41
C LEU A 1 -45.82 4.14 7.99
N SER A 2 -45.68 5.46 7.81
CA SER A 2 -45.66 6.08 6.47
C SER A 2 -44.41 5.70 5.67
N VAL A 3 -44.49 5.75 4.33
CA VAL A 3 -43.34 5.55 3.43
C VAL A 3 -42.20 6.49 3.80
N VAL A 4 -42.52 7.74 4.14
CA VAL A 4 -41.55 8.76 4.61
C VAL A 4 -40.83 8.30 5.88
N ALA A 5 -41.55 7.73 6.85
CA ALA A 5 -40.93 7.20 8.07
C ALA A 5 -40.02 5.98 7.80
N ARG A 6 -40.39 5.12 6.82
CA ARG A 6 -39.53 4.00 6.39
C ARG A 6 -38.29 4.50 5.65
N CYS A 7 -38.43 5.45 4.71
CA CYS A 7 -37.31 6.06 4.00
C CYS A 7 -36.36 6.80 4.97
N GLY A 8 -36.91 7.57 5.91
CA GLY A 8 -36.13 8.23 6.97
C GLY A 8 -35.38 7.22 7.85
N GLY A 9 -36.03 6.11 8.20
CA GLY A 9 -35.41 5.02 8.96
C GLY A 9 -34.30 4.29 8.19
N ILE A 10 -34.42 4.14 6.86
CA ILE A 10 -33.37 3.57 6.01
C ILE A 10 -32.15 4.49 5.98
N THR A 11 -32.35 5.79 5.72
CA THR A 11 -31.26 6.78 5.68
C THR A 11 -30.57 6.89 7.04
N SER A 12 -31.31 6.93 8.16
CA SER A 12 -30.69 7.01 9.49
C SER A 12 -29.89 5.76 9.85
N ARG A 13 -30.37 4.57 9.46
CA ARG A 13 -29.65 3.31 9.66
C ARG A 13 -28.37 3.26 8.85
N ASP A 14 -28.37 3.77 7.62
CA ASP A 14 -27.18 3.81 6.77
C ASP A 14 -26.07 4.70 7.37
N VAL A 15 -26.42 5.89 7.89
CA VAL A 15 -25.46 6.75 8.59
C VAL A 15 -24.85 6.05 9.81
N HIS A 16 -25.69 5.43 10.63
CA HIS A 16 -25.24 4.70 11.82
C HIS A 16 -24.29 3.56 11.46
N THR A 17 -24.69 2.69 10.53
CA THR A 17 -23.88 1.55 10.08
C THR A 17 -22.54 2.03 9.50
N ASN A 18 -22.55 3.05 8.65
CA ASN A 18 -21.31 3.59 8.09
C ASN A 18 -20.37 4.14 9.17
N PHE A 19 -20.90 4.86 10.16
CA PHE A 19 -20.12 5.39 11.28
C PHE A 19 -19.51 4.27 12.13
N LEU A 20 -20.31 3.27 12.54
CA LEU A 20 -19.81 2.14 13.32
C LEU A 20 -18.73 1.35 12.59
N VAL A 21 -18.91 1.11 11.28
CA VAL A 21 -17.90 0.43 10.47
C VAL A 21 -16.58 1.21 10.46
N MET A 22 -16.61 2.55 10.36
CA MET A 22 -15.40 3.37 10.47
C MET A 22 -14.73 3.20 11.84
N VAL A 23 -15.51 3.26 12.93
CA VAL A 23 -15.00 3.08 14.30
C VAL A 23 -14.36 1.70 14.46
N HIS A 24 -14.98 0.62 13.97
CA HIS A 24 -14.40 -0.73 14.06
C HIS A 24 -13.04 -0.84 13.37
N TYR A 25 -12.86 -0.22 12.20
CA TYR A 25 -11.55 -0.16 11.55
C TYR A 25 -10.53 0.62 12.39
N MET A 26 -10.93 1.72 13.02
CA MET A 26 -10.04 2.49 13.90
C MET A 26 -9.65 1.68 15.14
N THR A 27 -10.60 0.96 15.75
CA THR A 27 -10.33 0.09 16.91
C THR A 27 -9.33 -1.01 16.55
N LEU A 28 -9.43 -1.58 15.35
CA LEU A 28 -8.45 -2.56 14.84
C LEU A 28 -7.03 -1.95 14.84
N VAL A 29 -6.86 -0.75 14.29
CA VAL A 29 -5.56 -0.04 14.26
C VAL A 29 -5.04 0.20 15.67
N CYS A 30 -5.85 0.78 16.56
CA CYS A 30 -5.45 1.04 17.94
C CYS A 30 -5.08 -0.25 18.69
N LYS A 31 -5.79 -1.35 18.44
CA LYS A 31 -5.49 -2.67 19.03
C LYS A 31 -4.18 -3.23 18.50
N CYS A 32 -3.96 -3.21 17.19
CA CYS A 32 -2.71 -3.65 16.56
C CYS A 32 -1.51 -2.86 17.08
N GLN A 33 -1.61 -1.53 17.12
CA GLN A 33 -0.55 -0.68 17.65
C GLN A 33 -0.34 -0.95 19.16
N SER A 34 -1.40 -1.19 19.91
CA SER A 34 -1.28 -1.55 21.33
C SER A 34 -0.50 -2.85 21.52
N ILE A 35 -0.74 -3.89 20.71
CA ILE A 35 0.00 -5.16 20.75
C ILE A 35 1.44 -4.94 20.31
N ARG A 36 1.68 -4.26 19.19
CA ARG A 36 3.01 -3.95 18.67
C ARG A 36 3.87 -3.25 19.70
N LEU A 37 3.35 -2.22 20.37
CA LEU A 37 4.07 -1.51 21.43
C LEU A 37 4.36 -2.37 22.67
N LYS A 38 3.59 -3.44 22.93
CA LYS A 38 3.80 -4.34 24.07
C LYS A 38 4.74 -5.50 23.77
N THR A 39 4.75 -5.96 22.52
CA THR A 39 5.37 -7.24 22.13
C THR A 39 6.49 -7.08 21.10
N GLY A 40 6.61 -5.93 20.44
CA GLY A 40 7.49 -5.71 19.30
C GLY A 40 6.99 -6.33 17.99
N LEU A 41 5.86 -7.05 18.00
CA LEU A 41 5.37 -7.73 16.79
C LEU A 41 4.96 -6.76 15.69
N HIS A 42 5.39 -7.07 14.47
CA HIS A 42 4.86 -6.46 13.25
C HIS A 42 3.44 -6.97 12.95
N LEU A 43 2.73 -6.30 12.03
CA LEU A 43 1.34 -6.63 11.69
C LEU A 43 1.15 -8.09 11.27
N LYS A 44 2.15 -8.71 10.62
CA LYS A 44 2.11 -10.14 10.26
C LYS A 44 2.12 -11.04 11.50
N GLY A 45 3.02 -10.76 12.45
CA GLY A 45 3.09 -11.50 13.71
C GLY A 45 1.78 -11.41 14.49
N ILE A 46 1.18 -10.21 14.53
CA ILE A 46 -0.14 -9.99 15.15
C ILE A 46 -1.22 -10.81 14.42
N TYR A 47 -1.25 -10.79 13.09
CA TYR A 47 -2.21 -11.57 12.32
C TYR A 47 -2.06 -13.08 12.58
N ASN A 48 -0.83 -13.60 12.56
CA ASN A 48 -0.58 -15.01 12.81
C ASN A 48 -1.04 -15.43 14.21
N GLN A 49 -0.74 -14.62 15.22
CA GLN A 49 -1.07 -14.89 16.61
C GLN A 49 -2.57 -14.76 16.92
N GLU A 50 -3.22 -13.70 16.41
CA GLU A 50 -4.57 -13.30 16.85
C GLU A 50 -5.67 -13.75 15.88
N ILE A 51 -5.35 -14.07 14.62
CA ILE A 51 -6.33 -14.28 13.56
C ILE A 51 -6.11 -15.62 12.85
N HIS A 52 -4.93 -15.85 12.27
CA HIS A 52 -4.68 -17.00 11.39
C HIS A 52 -4.92 -18.34 12.09
N ASN A 53 -4.45 -18.48 13.32
CA ASN A 53 -4.54 -19.73 14.08
C ASN A 53 -5.92 -19.98 14.69
N ARG A 54 -6.94 -19.14 14.40
CA ARG A 54 -8.30 -19.34 14.89
C ARG A 54 -9.08 -20.25 13.93
N PRO A 55 -9.72 -21.32 14.42
CA PRO A 55 -10.45 -22.28 13.58
C PRO A 55 -11.51 -21.64 12.67
N ASP A 56 -12.15 -20.57 13.14
CA ASP A 56 -13.26 -19.90 12.43
C ASP A 56 -12.81 -18.72 11.57
N SER A 57 -11.51 -18.44 11.46
CA SER A 57 -11.04 -17.26 10.75
C SER A 57 -10.99 -17.48 9.24
N THR A 58 -11.84 -16.78 8.50
CA THR A 58 -11.81 -16.69 7.04
C THR A 58 -11.08 -15.44 6.53
N VAL A 59 -10.56 -14.61 7.44
CA VAL A 59 -9.93 -13.33 7.08
C VAL A 59 -8.52 -13.59 6.62
N SER A 60 -8.23 -13.32 5.34
CA SER A 60 -6.87 -13.37 4.81
C SER A 60 -5.98 -12.25 5.36
N TYR A 61 -4.66 -12.47 5.36
CA TYR A 61 -3.70 -11.46 5.81
C TYR A 61 -3.83 -10.14 5.03
N ARG A 62 -4.05 -10.23 3.72
CA ARG A 62 -4.29 -9.07 2.86
C ARG A 62 -5.54 -8.29 3.28
N THR A 63 -6.63 -8.99 3.59
CA THR A 63 -7.87 -8.36 4.05
C THR A 63 -7.64 -7.62 5.37
N PHE A 64 -6.92 -8.25 6.29
CA PHE A 64 -6.51 -7.63 7.55
C PHE A 64 -5.66 -6.36 7.34
N LEU A 65 -4.66 -6.40 6.46
CA LEU A 65 -3.86 -5.22 6.12
C LEU A 65 -4.70 -4.11 5.49
N ALA A 66 -5.61 -4.45 4.57
CA ALA A 66 -6.51 -3.48 3.95
C ALA A 66 -7.41 -2.80 4.99
N TRP A 67 -7.98 -3.56 5.92
CA TRP A 67 -8.79 -3.01 7.02
C TRP A 67 -7.98 -2.11 7.95
N HIS A 68 -6.74 -2.48 8.27
CA HIS A 68 -5.83 -1.66 9.07
C HIS A 68 -5.49 -0.33 8.35
N ALA A 69 -5.19 -0.38 7.06
CA ALA A 69 -4.93 0.81 6.26
C ALA A 69 -6.18 1.72 6.15
N ILE A 70 -7.37 1.14 5.99
CA ILE A 70 -8.64 1.89 5.99
C ILE A 70 -8.88 2.57 7.35
N GLY A 71 -8.65 1.85 8.45
CA GLY A 71 -8.77 2.41 9.80
C GLY A 71 -7.85 3.59 10.03
N SER A 72 -6.61 3.51 9.52
CA SER A 72 -5.61 4.57 9.64
C SER A 72 -6.07 5.86 8.94
N LYS A 73 -6.72 5.75 7.78
CA LYS A 73 -7.34 6.91 7.09
C LYS A 73 -8.44 7.56 7.92
N PHE A 74 -9.31 6.78 8.56
CA PHE A 74 -10.35 7.33 9.42
C PHE A 74 -9.79 7.97 10.69
N ILE A 75 -8.72 7.39 11.27
CA ILE A 75 -8.01 8.02 12.39
C ILE A 75 -7.41 9.35 11.97
N ALA A 76 -6.72 9.43 10.83
CA ALA A 76 -6.16 10.69 10.34
C ALA A 76 -7.24 11.77 10.16
N VAL A 77 -8.37 11.42 9.53
CA VAL A 77 -9.47 12.38 9.36
C VAL A 77 -10.09 12.79 10.70
N ALA A 78 -10.22 11.86 11.66
CA ALA A 78 -10.71 12.19 13.00
C ALA A 78 -9.71 13.05 13.80
N CYS A 79 -8.41 12.82 13.64
CA CYS A 79 -7.35 13.70 14.14
C CYS A 79 -7.50 15.11 13.57
N GLY A 80 -7.78 15.24 12.27
CA GLY A 80 -7.99 16.52 11.61
C GLY A 80 -9.26 17.25 12.04
N GLY A 81 -10.39 16.53 12.04
CA GLY A 81 -11.73 17.10 12.14
C GLY A 81 -12.52 16.74 13.40
N SER A 82 -11.94 16.05 14.38
CA SER A 82 -12.61 15.34 15.48
C SER A 82 -13.45 14.13 15.01
N ILE A 83 -13.92 13.31 15.95
CA ILE A 83 -14.82 12.17 15.65
C ILE A 83 -16.10 12.61 14.91
N TYR A 84 -16.56 13.85 15.13
CA TYR A 84 -17.75 14.38 14.47
C TYR A 84 -17.55 14.60 12.97
N ALA A 85 -16.31 14.72 12.48
CA ALA A 85 -16.04 14.69 11.05
C ALA A 85 -16.40 13.34 10.43
N LEU A 86 -16.22 12.24 11.16
CA LEU A 86 -16.64 10.92 10.70
C LEU A 86 -18.17 10.79 10.68
N VAL A 87 -18.88 11.43 11.61
CA VAL A 87 -20.35 11.50 11.58
C VAL A 87 -20.83 12.23 10.31
N LEU A 88 -20.17 13.32 9.92
CA LEU A 88 -20.46 14.00 8.65
C LEU A 88 -20.16 13.12 7.44
N ILE A 89 -19.02 12.45 7.43
CA ILE A 89 -18.65 11.51 6.36
C ILE A 89 -19.69 10.40 6.20
N ALA A 90 -20.18 9.85 7.31
CA ALA A 90 -21.26 8.88 7.27
C ALA A 90 -22.57 9.51 6.75
N GLY A 91 -22.92 10.72 7.23
CA GLY A 91 -24.10 11.48 6.82
C GLY A 91 -24.16 11.79 5.32
N PHE A 92 -22.99 12.03 4.71
CA PHE A 92 -22.85 12.31 3.28
C PHE A 92 -22.54 11.06 2.44
N GLY A 93 -22.49 9.86 3.01
CA GLY A 93 -22.15 8.63 2.28
C GLY A 93 -20.71 8.60 1.76
N LEU A 94 -19.79 9.35 2.36
CA LEU A 94 -18.41 9.52 1.89
C LEU A 94 -17.43 8.47 2.43
N ARG A 95 -17.91 7.47 3.20
CA ARG A 95 -17.07 6.42 3.80
C ARG A 95 -16.18 5.74 2.77
N VAL A 96 -16.76 5.34 1.63
CA VAL A 96 -16.03 4.65 0.56
C VAL A 96 -14.98 5.59 -0.04
N SER A 97 -15.34 6.84 -0.32
CA SER A 97 -14.42 7.85 -0.86
C SER A 97 -13.17 8.01 0.00
N ILE A 98 -13.33 8.11 1.33
CA ILE A 98 -12.21 8.16 2.28
C ILE A 98 -11.43 6.84 2.29
N ALA A 99 -12.12 5.70 2.37
CA ALA A 99 -11.49 4.38 2.40
C ALA A 99 -10.64 4.11 1.14
N THR A 100 -11.04 4.66 -0.01
CA THR A 100 -10.34 4.52 -1.30
C THR A 100 -9.28 5.60 -1.56
N MET A 101 -9.06 6.56 -0.65
CA MET A 101 -8.00 7.55 -0.81
C MET A 101 -6.64 6.86 -0.97
N VAL A 102 -5.85 7.32 -1.93
CA VAL A 102 -4.52 6.78 -2.23
C VAL A 102 -3.46 7.77 -1.78
N GLY A 103 -2.28 7.27 -1.43
CA GLY A 103 -1.17 8.10 -0.97
C GLY A 103 -1.46 8.78 0.36
N THR A 104 -0.92 9.98 0.53
CA THR A 104 -1.05 10.82 1.73
C THR A 104 -2.33 11.66 1.77
N THR A 105 -3.23 11.53 0.79
CA THR A 105 -4.43 12.39 0.63
C THR A 105 -5.24 12.55 1.94
N HIS A 106 -5.34 11.50 2.74
CA HIS A 106 -6.07 11.50 4.02
C HIS A 106 -5.34 12.29 5.12
N LEU A 107 -4.00 12.29 5.11
CA LEU A 107 -3.16 13.12 5.99
C LEU A 107 -3.22 14.58 5.58
N ASP A 108 -3.19 14.85 4.27
CA ASP A 108 -3.32 16.21 3.72
C ASP A 108 -4.70 16.80 4.08
N LEU A 109 -5.76 15.99 3.98
CA LEU A 109 -7.09 16.36 4.44
C LEU A 109 -7.12 16.64 5.95
N ALA A 110 -6.44 15.81 6.75
CA ALA A 110 -6.36 16.01 8.20
C ALA A 110 -5.70 17.36 8.54
N ASN A 111 -4.57 17.66 7.92
CA ASN A 111 -3.86 18.93 8.07
C ASN A 111 -4.69 20.13 7.61
N MET A 112 -5.39 19.98 6.49
CA MET A 112 -6.30 21.00 5.97
C MET A 112 -7.47 21.27 6.93
N LEU A 113 -8.05 20.23 7.55
CA LEU A 113 -9.07 20.39 8.58
C LEU A 113 -8.52 21.09 9.83
N ARG A 114 -7.31 20.76 10.29
CA ARG A 114 -6.70 21.40 11.46
C ARG A 114 -6.38 22.87 11.25
N SER A 115 -5.70 23.18 10.15
CA SER A 115 -5.18 24.51 9.86
C SER A 115 -5.29 24.81 8.37
N PRO A 116 -6.49 25.17 7.88
CA PRO A 116 -6.70 25.38 6.46
C PRO A 116 -5.86 26.56 5.93
N PRO A 117 -5.21 26.39 4.75
CA PRO A 117 -4.36 27.43 4.16
C PRO A 117 -5.09 28.76 4.01
N LYS A 118 -4.38 29.87 4.23
CA LYS A 118 -4.96 31.21 4.04
C LYS A 118 -5.40 31.38 2.58
N ASN A 119 -6.52 32.05 2.36
CA ASN A 119 -7.05 32.38 1.03
C ASN A 119 -7.34 31.18 0.10
N SER A 120 -7.62 30.00 0.66
CA SER A 120 -8.01 28.82 -0.12
C SER A 120 -9.53 28.63 -0.14
N PRO A 121 -10.12 28.07 -1.21
CA PRO A 121 -11.55 27.75 -1.25
C PRO A 121 -11.94 26.70 -0.18
N GLU A 122 -11.03 25.79 0.15
CA GLU A 122 -11.24 24.77 1.19
C GLU A 122 -11.33 25.41 2.57
N ARG A 123 -10.56 26.47 2.85
CA ARG A 123 -10.68 27.24 4.08
C ARG A 123 -12.09 27.74 4.27
N LYS A 124 -12.70 28.32 3.24
CA LYS A 124 -14.07 28.82 3.28
C LYS A 124 -15.06 27.71 3.61
N LEU A 125 -14.93 26.56 2.94
CA LEU A 125 -15.77 25.39 3.23
C LEU A 125 -15.65 24.95 4.70
N ILE A 126 -14.41 24.91 5.21
CA ILE A 126 -14.11 24.47 6.57
C ILE A 126 -14.64 25.47 7.61
N THR A 127 -14.38 26.76 7.42
CA THR A 127 -14.77 27.82 8.38
C THR A 127 -16.27 28.07 8.40
N ASP A 128 -16.91 28.03 7.23
CA ASP A 128 -18.29 28.50 7.09
C ASP A 128 -19.28 27.35 7.29
N TYR A 129 -18.89 26.11 6.99
CA TYR A 129 -19.80 24.97 6.99
C TYR A 129 -19.36 23.84 7.92
N ILE A 130 -18.15 23.31 7.77
CA ILE A 130 -17.73 22.09 8.48
C ILE A 130 -17.60 22.36 10.00
N VAL A 131 -16.79 23.33 10.39
CA VAL A 131 -16.55 23.63 11.81
C VAL A 131 -17.83 24.08 12.54
N PRO A 132 -18.67 24.99 11.98
CA PRO A 132 -19.93 25.33 12.62
C PRO A 132 -20.88 24.15 12.75
N THR A 133 -20.89 23.22 11.79
CA THR A 133 -21.72 22.02 11.87
C THR A 133 -21.22 21.07 12.97
N ILE A 134 -19.91 20.86 13.07
CA ILE A 134 -19.29 20.10 14.18
C ILE A 134 -19.61 20.74 15.53
N ALA A 135 -19.51 22.06 15.64
CA ALA A 135 -19.85 22.77 16.87
C ALA A 135 -21.31 22.52 17.30
N ARG A 136 -22.26 22.54 16.35
CA ARG A 136 -23.67 22.22 16.63
C ARG A 136 -23.87 20.75 17.01
N MET A 137 -23.19 19.82 16.34
CA MET A 137 -23.29 18.39 16.67
C MET A 137 -22.74 18.08 18.06
N ARG A 138 -21.61 18.69 18.46
CA ARG A 138 -21.05 18.57 19.80
C ARG A 138 -22.05 18.94 20.89
N LEU A 139 -22.83 20.01 20.67
CA LEU A 139 -23.87 20.46 21.62
C LEU A 139 -25.09 19.55 21.62
N LYS A 140 -25.49 19.02 20.46
CA LYS A 140 -26.72 18.23 20.31
C LYS A 140 -26.55 16.75 20.65
N PHE A 141 -25.37 16.21 20.38
CA PHE A 141 -25.05 14.78 20.50
C PHE A 141 -23.67 14.61 21.14
N PRO A 142 -23.53 14.85 22.45
CA PRO A 142 -22.24 14.78 23.12
C PRO A 142 -21.79 13.31 23.24
N LEU A 143 -20.97 12.88 22.27
CA LEU A 143 -20.42 11.51 22.19
C LEU A 143 -19.31 11.30 23.22
N SER A 144 -19.16 10.05 23.66
CA SER A 144 -18.05 9.62 24.53
C SER A 144 -17.15 8.61 23.82
N MET A 145 -15.82 8.77 23.93
CA MET A 145 -14.86 7.79 23.41
C MET A 145 -15.01 6.43 24.07
N SER A 146 -15.44 6.38 25.34
CA SER A 146 -15.66 5.12 26.08
C SER A 146 -16.73 4.22 25.47
N SER A 147 -17.58 4.77 24.60
CA SER A 147 -18.57 3.99 23.85
C SER A 147 -18.02 3.41 22.54
N MET A 148 -16.82 3.82 22.10
CA MET A 148 -16.19 3.46 20.83
C MET A 148 -14.89 2.67 21.02
N PHE A 149 -14.13 2.97 22.07
CA PHE A 149 -12.85 2.35 22.38
C PHE A 149 -12.87 1.75 23.79
N SER A 150 -12.17 0.62 23.98
CA SER A 150 -12.06 0.00 25.29
C SER A 150 -11.28 0.89 26.27
N ALA A 151 -11.59 0.79 27.56
CA ALA A 151 -10.90 1.54 28.61
C ALA A 151 -9.37 1.38 28.53
N THR A 152 -8.89 0.16 28.25
CA THR A 152 -7.45 -0.12 28.07
C THR A 152 -6.82 0.64 26.91
N LEU A 153 -7.55 0.84 25.80
CA LEU A 153 -7.06 1.65 24.68
C LEU A 153 -7.06 3.13 25.06
N ILE A 154 -8.12 3.60 25.73
CA ILE A 154 -8.22 4.99 26.17
C ILE A 154 -7.09 5.34 27.15
N GLU A 155 -6.87 4.52 28.18
CA GLU A 155 -5.79 4.72 29.15
C GLU A 155 -4.39 4.72 28.51
N LYS A 156 -4.21 4.01 27.39
CA LYS A 156 -2.92 3.93 26.70
C LYS A 156 -2.63 5.15 25.83
N TYR A 157 -3.65 5.73 25.21
CA TYR A 157 -3.49 6.81 24.22
C TYR A 157 -3.91 8.19 24.74
N ALA A 158 -4.64 8.26 25.85
CA ALA A 158 -5.12 9.50 26.42
C ALA A 158 -4.48 9.83 27.77
N VAL A 159 -4.47 11.12 28.09
CA VAL A 159 -4.00 11.64 29.39
C VAL A 159 -5.02 11.36 30.52
N SER A 160 -6.26 11.03 30.18
CA SER A 160 -7.37 10.79 31.12
C SER A 160 -8.10 9.48 30.82
N LYS A 161 -8.63 8.84 31.87
CA LYS A 161 -9.45 7.61 31.78
C LYS A 161 -10.77 7.81 31.04
N ILE A 162 -11.22 9.06 30.91
CA ILE A 162 -12.44 9.43 30.19
C ILE A 162 -12.06 10.48 29.16
N VAL A 163 -12.23 10.15 27.88
CA VAL A 163 -12.06 11.10 26.77
C VAL A 163 -13.44 11.48 26.26
N ASP A 164 -13.81 12.72 26.54
CA ASP A 164 -15.01 13.34 26.03
C ASP A 164 -14.79 13.78 24.59
N CYS A 165 -15.59 13.29 23.63
CA CYS A 165 -15.43 13.69 22.23
C CYS A 165 -15.79 15.17 22.01
N THR A 166 -16.54 15.79 22.92
CA THR A 166 -16.79 17.22 22.88
C THR A 166 -15.55 18.04 23.24
N ASP A 167 -14.62 17.50 24.04
CA ASP A 167 -13.33 18.16 24.27
C ASP A 167 -12.39 17.87 23.09
N ILE A 168 -12.25 18.85 22.21
CA ILE A 168 -11.42 18.72 21.02
C ILE A 168 -9.94 18.54 21.39
N SER A 169 -9.48 19.07 22.53
CA SER A 169 -8.10 18.94 22.97
C SER A 169 -7.84 17.51 23.46
N ALA A 170 -8.77 16.92 24.22
CA ALA A 170 -8.69 15.52 24.61
C ALA A 170 -8.76 14.58 23.40
N SER A 171 -9.60 14.91 22.41
CA SER A 171 -9.65 14.18 21.14
C SER A 171 -8.34 14.27 20.36
N ASP A 172 -7.69 15.45 20.33
CA ASP A 172 -6.38 15.65 19.69
C ASP A 172 -5.32 14.80 20.39
N CYS A 173 -5.24 14.81 21.72
CA CYS A 173 -4.32 13.96 22.47
C CYS A 173 -4.47 12.47 22.12
N PHE A 174 -5.70 11.96 22.05
CA PHE A 174 -5.95 10.55 21.74
C PHE A 174 -5.53 10.18 20.32
N PHE A 175 -5.93 10.97 19.32
CA PHE A 175 -5.65 10.62 17.92
C PHE A 175 -4.21 10.91 17.49
N ASP A 176 -3.57 11.93 18.08
CA ASP A 176 -2.17 12.27 17.78
C ASP A 176 -1.20 11.23 18.35
N ALA A 177 -1.60 10.49 19.39
CA ALA A 177 -0.84 9.38 19.93
C ALA A 177 -0.86 8.11 19.05
N VAL A 178 -1.73 8.04 18.03
CA VAL A 178 -1.78 6.92 17.09
C VAL A 178 -0.70 7.11 16.03
N ILE A 179 0.16 6.11 15.85
CA ILE A 179 1.28 6.17 14.91
C ILE A 179 0.76 5.96 13.48
N GLN A 180 0.99 6.96 12.62
CA GLN A 180 0.56 6.98 11.23
C GLN A 180 1.72 6.87 10.23
N ASN A 181 2.95 6.53 10.66
CA ASN A 181 4.16 6.57 9.82
C ASN A 181 4.34 7.90 9.04
N ALA A 182 3.94 9.01 9.65
CA ALA A 182 4.01 10.34 9.08
C ALA A 182 4.44 11.33 10.16
N PHE A 183 4.75 12.57 9.75
CA PHE A 183 4.99 13.63 10.72
C PHE A 183 3.77 13.92 11.57
N GLU A 184 4.02 14.50 12.75
CA GLU A 184 2.96 15.00 13.60
C GLU A 184 2.03 15.93 12.81
N PRO A 185 0.70 15.77 12.96
CA PRO A 185 -0.27 16.62 12.29
C PRO A 185 -0.09 18.08 12.70
N LEU A 186 -0.41 19.01 11.79
CA LEU A 186 -0.28 20.45 12.07
C LEU A 186 -1.06 20.85 13.34
N PRO A 187 -0.58 21.85 14.12
CA PRO A 187 -1.35 22.37 15.23
C PRO A 187 -2.72 22.89 14.79
N ARG A 188 -3.77 22.57 15.56
CA ARG A 188 -5.13 23.04 15.27
C ARG A 188 -5.22 24.56 15.36
N SER A 189 -5.77 25.19 14.32
CA SER A 189 -5.97 26.63 14.29
C SER A 189 -7.04 27.05 15.29
N ARG A 190 -6.62 27.61 16.43
CA ARG A 190 -7.54 28.11 17.48
C ARG A 190 -8.56 29.12 16.96
N LYS A 191 -8.18 29.95 15.98
CA LYS A 191 -9.08 30.93 15.37
C LYS A 191 -10.21 30.26 14.58
N VAL A 192 -9.86 29.27 13.76
CA VAL A 192 -10.83 28.54 12.92
C VAL A 192 -11.74 27.69 13.81
N TRP A 193 -11.15 26.96 14.76
CA TRP A 193 -11.85 26.02 15.62
C TRP A 193 -12.45 26.64 16.88
N ARG A 194 -12.45 27.97 17.03
CA ARG A 194 -13.03 28.68 18.20
C ARG A 194 -14.43 28.18 18.58
N PRO A 195 -15.38 27.95 17.64
CA PRO A 195 -16.71 27.44 17.98
C PRO A 195 -16.69 26.05 18.64
N CYS A 196 -15.63 25.28 18.41
CA CYS A 196 -15.46 23.94 18.95
C CYS A 196 -14.59 23.87 20.21
N ILE A 197 -14.02 24.99 20.68
CA ILE A 197 -13.18 25.03 21.89
C ILE A 197 -14.03 25.34 23.12
N ALA A 198 -15.19 25.98 22.94
CA ALA A 198 -16.11 26.24 24.05
C ALA A 198 -16.53 24.93 24.74
N PRO A 199 -16.51 24.89 26.08
CA PRO A 199 -17.00 23.75 26.85
C PRO A 199 -18.46 23.45 26.48
N VAL A 200 -18.78 22.17 26.34
CA VAL A 200 -20.17 21.71 26.28
C VAL A 200 -20.59 21.42 27.72
N GLY A 201 -21.73 21.96 28.17
CA GLY A 201 -22.22 21.75 29.54
C GLY A 201 -22.43 20.27 29.89
N ASP A 202 -22.78 20.01 31.16
CA ASP A 202 -23.08 18.67 31.71
C ASP A 202 -24.39 18.12 31.13
N LEU A 203 -24.35 17.77 29.85
CA LEU A 203 -25.36 16.99 29.15
C LEU A 203 -25.03 15.50 29.31
N THR A 204 -26.05 14.68 29.52
CA THR A 204 -25.91 13.21 29.55
C THR A 204 -25.27 12.74 28.25
N ARG A 205 -24.09 12.12 28.34
CA ARG A 205 -23.33 11.67 27.17
C ARG A 205 -24.07 10.53 26.48
N VAL A 206 -24.10 10.57 25.15
CA VAL A 206 -24.78 9.56 24.33
C VAL A 206 -23.82 8.41 24.09
N SER A 207 -24.23 7.19 24.45
CA SER A 207 -23.49 5.98 24.11
C SER A 207 -23.72 5.62 22.64
N VAL A 208 -22.66 5.36 21.90
CA VAL A 208 -22.74 4.83 20.54
C VAL A 208 -23.39 3.44 20.52
N GLN A 209 -23.29 2.67 21.63
CA GLN A 209 -23.84 1.32 21.76
C GLN A 209 -25.36 1.28 21.99
N SER A 210 -25.99 2.39 22.43
CA SER A 210 -27.45 2.44 22.64
C SER A 210 -28.28 2.58 21.36
N LEU A 211 -27.66 2.46 20.17
CA LEU A 211 -28.26 2.77 18.87
C LEU A 211 -28.27 1.63 17.85
N GLY A 212 -27.90 0.39 18.24
CA GLY A 212 -28.25 -0.79 17.46
C GLY A 212 -27.24 -1.93 17.55
N ASN A 213 -27.66 -3.04 18.16
CA ASN A 213 -27.14 -4.37 17.87
C ASN A 213 -27.80 -4.86 16.59
N ASP A 214 -27.00 -5.24 15.59
CA ASP A 214 -27.27 -6.33 14.62
C ASP A 214 -26.43 -6.16 13.36
N LEU A 215 -25.23 -6.73 13.34
CA LEU A 215 -24.50 -7.03 12.10
C LEU A 215 -23.70 -8.34 12.27
N ASN A 216 -24.42 -9.47 12.33
CA ASN A 216 -23.86 -10.77 12.00
C ASN A 216 -24.37 -11.18 10.62
N ARG A 217 -23.52 -11.02 9.60
CA ARG A 217 -23.71 -11.70 8.33
C ARG A 217 -22.39 -12.37 7.94
N PRO A 218 -22.32 -13.71 7.95
CA PRO A 218 -21.14 -14.40 7.47
C PRO A 218 -21.04 -14.21 5.95
N TYR A 219 -19.86 -13.77 5.49
CA TYR A 219 -19.48 -13.83 4.09
C TYR A 219 -18.83 -15.19 3.84
N SER A 220 -19.40 -15.94 2.91
CA SER A 220 -18.79 -17.17 2.38
C SER A 220 -18.02 -16.82 1.10
N PRO A 221 -16.69 -17.05 1.05
CA PRO A 221 -15.98 -17.04 -0.21
C PRO A 221 -16.37 -18.29 -1.03
N PRO A 222 -16.61 -18.17 -2.34
CA PRO A 222 -16.64 -19.30 -3.23
C PRO A 222 -15.22 -19.49 -3.77
N LEU A 223 -14.45 -20.42 -3.18
CA LEU A 223 -13.34 -21.04 -3.89
C LEU A 223 -13.28 -22.50 -3.41
N SER A 224 -13.83 -23.36 -4.25
CA SER A 224 -13.66 -24.80 -4.22
C SER A 224 -12.19 -25.17 -4.38
N ASP A 225 -11.80 -26.26 -3.74
CA ASP A 225 -10.52 -26.94 -3.89
C ASP A 225 -10.16 -27.08 -5.37
N ILE A 226 -9.23 -26.24 -5.82
CA ILE A 226 -8.53 -26.45 -7.08
C ILE A 226 -7.51 -27.54 -6.77
N GLU A 227 -7.55 -28.63 -7.53
CA GLU A 227 -6.53 -29.69 -7.47
C GLU A 227 -5.15 -29.02 -7.54
N GLU A 228 -4.40 -29.07 -6.43
CA GLU A 228 -3.02 -28.60 -6.40
C GLU A 228 -2.21 -29.54 -7.30
N ASP A 229 -1.96 -29.11 -8.54
CA ASP A 229 -0.92 -29.74 -9.36
C ASP A 229 0.37 -29.75 -8.53
N ASP A 230 1.09 -30.87 -8.49
CA ASP A 230 2.36 -30.99 -7.77
C ASP A 230 3.38 -29.95 -8.28
N VAL A 231 3.46 -28.79 -7.63
CA VAL A 231 4.43 -27.74 -7.95
C VAL A 231 5.74 -28.06 -7.25
N HIS A 232 6.78 -28.40 -8.02
CA HIS A 232 8.10 -28.62 -7.43
C HIS A 232 8.94 -27.34 -7.41
N HIS A 233 9.65 -27.14 -6.30
CA HIS A 233 10.64 -26.09 -6.11
C HIS A 233 12.05 -26.66 -6.30
N ILE A 234 12.76 -26.13 -7.30
CA ILE A 234 14.09 -26.57 -7.71
C ILE A 234 15.08 -25.46 -7.38
N ILE A 235 16.06 -25.79 -6.53
CA ILE A 235 17.18 -24.89 -6.20
C ILE A 235 18.43 -25.35 -6.95
N ILE A 236 19.11 -24.42 -7.61
CA ILE A 236 20.42 -24.64 -8.25
C ILE A 236 21.40 -23.58 -7.73
N GLU A 237 22.41 -24.05 -7.01
CA GLU A 237 23.55 -23.24 -6.63
C GLU A 237 24.48 -23.04 -7.83
N THR A 238 24.95 -21.82 -8.01
CA THR A 238 25.89 -21.44 -9.06
C THR A 238 27.21 -21.02 -8.43
N SER A 239 28.31 -21.15 -9.19
CA SER A 239 29.61 -20.65 -8.76
C SER A 239 29.80 -19.15 -9.03
N TYR A 240 28.77 -18.40 -9.43
CA TYR A 240 28.86 -16.96 -9.70
C TYR A 240 29.09 -16.17 -8.41
N ASP A 241 30.09 -15.29 -8.43
CA ASP A 241 30.45 -14.42 -7.31
C ASP A 241 29.97 -12.98 -7.58
N PRO A 242 28.86 -12.53 -6.96
CA PRO A 242 28.36 -11.17 -7.16
C PRO A 242 29.32 -10.10 -6.63
N LEU A 243 30.25 -10.48 -5.75
CA LEU A 243 31.21 -9.55 -5.13
C LEU A 243 32.48 -9.37 -5.95
N SER A 244 32.73 -10.22 -6.96
CA SER A 244 33.88 -10.12 -7.86
C SER A 244 33.93 -8.74 -8.55
N PRO A 245 35.11 -8.08 -8.63
CA PRO A 245 35.25 -6.77 -9.28
C PRO A 245 34.77 -6.72 -10.73
N GLN A 246 34.80 -7.85 -11.45
CA GLN A 246 34.32 -7.91 -12.84
C GLN A 246 32.80 -7.91 -12.93
N ASN A 247 32.12 -8.50 -11.95
CA ASN A 247 30.66 -8.64 -11.92
C ASN A 247 29.98 -7.38 -11.37
N LYS A 248 30.69 -6.53 -10.62
CA LYS A 248 30.23 -5.21 -10.16
C LYS A 248 30.21 -4.12 -11.25
N ARG A 249 30.80 -4.39 -12.43
CA ARG A 249 30.88 -3.39 -13.51
C ARG A 249 29.64 -3.41 -14.38
N PHE A 250 29.02 -2.24 -14.53
CA PHE A 250 28.00 -2.01 -15.53
C PHE A 250 28.63 -2.07 -16.93
N LYS A 251 28.25 -3.06 -17.74
CA LYS A 251 28.86 -3.32 -19.05
C LYS A 251 28.23 -2.50 -20.17
N ALA A 252 26.94 -2.18 -20.09
CA ALA A 252 26.25 -1.50 -21.16
C ALA A 252 26.84 -0.09 -21.38
N PRO A 253 27.12 0.32 -22.63
CA PRO A 253 27.56 1.67 -22.93
C PRO A 253 26.55 2.72 -22.45
N ARG A 254 27.04 3.86 -21.94
CA ARG A 254 26.17 4.98 -21.56
C ARG A 254 25.72 5.82 -22.75
N ASP A 255 26.52 5.84 -23.82
CA ASP A 255 26.11 6.50 -25.06
C ASP A 255 24.99 5.71 -25.74
N ASN A 256 23.94 6.42 -26.14
CA ASN A 256 22.73 5.79 -26.67
C ASN A 256 22.96 5.07 -28.01
N ALA A 257 23.78 5.63 -28.91
CA ALA A 257 24.03 5.04 -30.21
C ALA A 257 24.91 3.79 -30.06
N VAL A 258 25.98 3.91 -29.28
CA VAL A 258 26.89 2.78 -28.98
C VAL A 258 26.14 1.67 -28.23
N ASN A 259 25.22 2.02 -27.31
CA ASN A 259 24.42 1.02 -26.61
C ASN A 259 23.45 0.28 -27.55
N ASN A 260 22.93 0.92 -28.60
CA ASN A 260 22.09 0.23 -29.58
C ASN A 260 22.88 -0.84 -30.34
N GLU A 261 24.08 -0.49 -30.80
CA GLU A 261 24.98 -1.43 -31.49
C GLU A 261 25.42 -2.57 -30.57
N TRP A 262 25.76 -2.24 -29.33
CA TRP A 262 26.11 -3.23 -28.31
C TRP A 262 24.92 -4.15 -28.00
N THR A 263 23.72 -3.61 -27.81
CA THR A 263 22.49 -4.38 -27.59
C THR A 263 22.23 -5.35 -28.74
N ALA A 264 22.39 -4.90 -30.00
CA ALA A 264 22.22 -5.77 -31.16
C ALA A 264 23.26 -6.91 -31.18
N THR A 265 24.50 -6.62 -30.80
CA THR A 265 25.57 -7.62 -30.68
C THR A 265 25.27 -8.65 -29.59
N GLU A 266 24.89 -8.20 -28.38
CA GLU A 266 24.55 -9.09 -27.27
C GLU A 266 23.33 -9.96 -27.57
N ARG A 267 22.35 -9.44 -28.33
CA ARG A 267 21.20 -10.23 -28.79
C ARG A 267 21.64 -11.41 -29.66
N LEU A 268 22.51 -11.19 -30.64
CA LEU A 268 23.06 -12.26 -31.49
C LEU A 268 23.82 -13.31 -30.66
N LEU A 269 24.60 -12.87 -29.67
CA LEU A 269 25.29 -13.77 -28.75
C LEU A 269 24.32 -14.59 -27.89
N ALA A 270 23.24 -13.96 -27.41
CA ALA A 270 22.20 -14.62 -26.62
C ALA A 270 21.41 -15.66 -27.46
N GLU A 271 21.08 -15.33 -28.71
CA GLU A 271 20.42 -16.23 -29.66
C GLU A 271 21.28 -17.46 -29.99
N ALA A 272 22.59 -17.25 -30.18
CA ALA A 272 23.60 -18.29 -30.38
C ALA A 272 23.96 -19.06 -29.09
N GLY A 273 23.43 -18.64 -27.94
CA GLY A 273 23.67 -19.26 -26.64
C GLY A 273 23.30 -20.75 -26.61
N LYS A 274 24.05 -21.53 -25.81
CA LYS A 274 23.81 -22.97 -25.69
C LYS A 274 22.44 -23.22 -25.07
N THR A 275 21.58 -23.93 -25.79
CA THR A 275 20.23 -24.26 -25.32
C THR A 275 20.27 -25.41 -24.31
N VAL A 276 19.60 -25.22 -23.19
CA VAL A 276 19.47 -26.20 -22.10
C VAL A 276 18.32 -27.17 -22.41
N ARG A 277 18.52 -28.46 -22.14
CA ARG A 277 17.57 -29.54 -22.48
C ARG A 277 16.83 -30.13 -21.28
N SER A 278 17.38 -29.99 -20.09
CA SER A 278 16.80 -30.50 -18.83
C SER A 278 17.39 -29.74 -17.63
N ILE A 279 16.84 -29.96 -16.44
CA ILE A 279 17.36 -29.39 -15.18
C ILE A 279 18.78 -29.88 -14.89
N ASP A 280 19.10 -31.15 -15.14
CA ASP A 280 20.47 -31.65 -14.94
C ASP A 280 21.44 -31.09 -15.96
N ASP A 281 21.01 -30.88 -17.20
CA ASP A 281 21.80 -30.17 -18.21
C ASP A 281 21.99 -28.70 -17.81
N LEU A 282 20.99 -28.06 -17.19
CA LEU A 282 21.11 -26.70 -16.65
C LEU A 282 22.19 -26.63 -15.57
N ARG A 283 22.16 -27.54 -14.59
CA ARG A 283 23.17 -27.63 -13.52
C ARG A 283 24.58 -27.76 -14.10
N LYS A 284 24.78 -28.70 -15.01
CA LYS A 284 26.08 -28.93 -15.67
C LYS A 284 26.54 -27.69 -16.45
N LYS A 285 25.64 -27.06 -17.22
CA LYS A 285 25.99 -25.88 -18.02
C LYS A 285 26.27 -24.65 -17.18
N LEU A 286 25.54 -24.43 -16.08
CA LEU A 286 25.82 -23.34 -15.14
C LEU A 286 27.17 -23.55 -14.44
N ALA A 287 27.50 -24.78 -14.03
CA ALA A 287 28.80 -25.10 -13.44
C ALA A 287 29.96 -24.83 -14.41
N MET A 288 29.76 -25.06 -15.71
CA MET A 288 30.77 -24.74 -16.75
C MET A 288 30.74 -23.27 -17.21
N LEU A 289 29.65 -22.54 -16.94
CA LEU A 289 29.50 -21.15 -17.38
C LEU A 289 30.41 -20.22 -16.60
N TYR A 290 30.69 -20.54 -15.33
CA TYR A 290 31.47 -19.72 -14.44
C TYR A 290 32.76 -20.43 -13.99
N SER A 291 33.88 -19.71 -14.00
CA SER A 291 35.17 -20.13 -13.45
C SER A 291 35.66 -19.02 -12.53
N GLU A 292 36.12 -19.37 -11.32
CA GLU A 292 36.56 -18.39 -10.30
C GLU A 292 35.54 -17.27 -10.03
N GLY A 293 34.23 -17.58 -10.04
CA GLY A 293 33.20 -16.58 -9.75
C GLY A 293 32.71 -15.76 -10.94
N VAL A 294 33.36 -15.85 -12.11
CA VAL A 294 33.07 -15.01 -13.28
C VAL A 294 32.75 -15.85 -14.50
N LYS A 295 32.03 -15.28 -15.48
CA LYS A 295 31.75 -16.00 -16.74
C LYS A 295 33.06 -16.40 -17.42
N THR A 296 33.15 -17.66 -17.89
CA THR A 296 34.32 -18.19 -18.62
C THR A 296 34.61 -17.43 -19.91
N SER A 297 33.57 -16.85 -20.53
CA SER A 297 33.71 -15.91 -21.64
C SER A 297 32.68 -14.77 -21.49
N PRO A 298 33.07 -13.50 -21.78
CA PRO A 298 32.17 -12.35 -21.67
C PRO A 298 30.85 -12.50 -22.45
N GLY A 299 30.90 -13.11 -23.64
CA GLY A 299 29.76 -13.34 -24.52
C GLY A 299 29.06 -14.69 -24.33
N ALA A 300 29.36 -15.42 -23.25
CA ALA A 300 28.71 -16.70 -22.99
C ALA A 300 27.26 -16.49 -22.49
N TYR A 301 26.33 -17.10 -23.21
CA TYR A 301 24.90 -17.15 -22.88
C TYR A 301 24.40 -18.60 -22.82
N LEU A 302 23.43 -18.82 -21.93
CA LEU A 302 22.63 -20.03 -21.88
C LEU A 302 21.18 -19.67 -22.20
N ARG A 303 20.56 -20.46 -23.06
CA ARG A 303 19.12 -20.36 -23.34
C ARG A 303 18.40 -21.40 -22.51
N ILE A 304 17.49 -20.95 -21.65
CA ILE A 304 16.72 -21.78 -20.74
C ILE A 304 15.26 -21.79 -21.22
N PRO A 305 14.80 -22.82 -21.95
CA PRO A 305 13.42 -22.88 -22.41
C PRO A 305 12.47 -23.06 -21.23
N MET A 306 11.35 -22.32 -21.20
CA MET A 306 10.33 -22.47 -20.14
C MET A 306 9.76 -23.91 -20.07
N SER A 307 9.83 -24.67 -21.17
CA SER A 307 9.40 -26.07 -21.22
C SER A 307 10.23 -27.02 -20.35
N ILE A 308 11.43 -26.63 -19.91
CA ILE A 308 12.24 -27.47 -19.00
C ILE A 308 11.85 -27.27 -17.53
N ILE A 309 11.02 -26.27 -17.24
CA ILE A 309 10.46 -25.94 -15.93
C ILE A 309 8.93 -25.87 -16.03
N PRO A 310 8.20 -26.92 -16.47
CA PRO A 310 6.76 -26.84 -16.67
C PRO A 310 6.03 -26.89 -15.32
N ASN A 311 5.32 -25.83 -14.92
CA ASN A 311 4.61 -25.78 -13.64
C ASN A 311 5.54 -25.93 -12.40
N HIS A 312 6.71 -25.28 -12.44
CA HIS A 312 7.73 -25.37 -11.39
C HIS A 312 8.21 -23.97 -10.95
N HIS A 313 8.88 -23.96 -9.80
CA HIS A 313 9.69 -22.84 -9.34
C HIS A 313 11.17 -23.18 -9.49
N LEU A 314 11.91 -22.36 -10.23
CA LEU A 314 13.36 -22.47 -10.38
C LEU A 314 14.03 -21.30 -9.66
N GLU A 315 14.87 -21.63 -8.71
CA GLU A 315 15.64 -20.69 -7.92
C GLU A 315 17.13 -20.89 -8.20
N LEU A 316 17.79 -19.82 -8.64
CA LEU A 316 19.23 -19.79 -8.84
C LEU A 316 19.87 -19.02 -7.70
N ARG A 317 20.87 -19.61 -7.06
CA ARG A 317 21.61 -19.00 -5.95
C ARG A 317 23.04 -18.67 -6.37
N ASN A 318 23.53 -17.52 -5.94
CA ASN A 318 24.92 -17.11 -6.08
C ASN A 318 25.83 -17.99 -5.21
N LYS A 319 27.16 -17.89 -5.40
CA LYS A 319 28.17 -18.60 -4.60
C LYS A 319 28.06 -18.32 -3.09
N ASP A 320 27.60 -17.13 -2.72
CA ASP A 320 27.42 -16.70 -1.33
C ASP A 320 26.03 -17.07 -0.75
N GLY A 321 25.20 -17.79 -1.50
CA GLY A 321 23.84 -18.15 -1.09
C GLY A 321 22.78 -17.07 -1.33
N SER A 322 23.17 -15.87 -1.79
CA SER A 322 22.18 -14.84 -2.14
C SER A 322 21.39 -15.21 -3.40
N LEU A 323 20.16 -14.70 -3.51
CA LEU A 323 19.30 -14.95 -4.67
C LEU A 323 19.93 -14.35 -5.95
N MET A 324 20.09 -15.17 -6.99
CA MET A 324 20.48 -14.71 -8.32
C MET A 324 19.23 -14.42 -9.17
N ALA A 325 18.33 -15.39 -9.25
CA ALA A 325 17.12 -15.30 -10.05
C ALA A 325 16.07 -16.29 -9.52
N PHE A 326 14.81 -15.90 -9.61
CA PHE A 326 13.67 -16.77 -9.35
C PHE A 326 12.73 -16.75 -10.55
N ILE A 327 12.44 -17.92 -11.11
CA ILE A 327 11.57 -18.08 -12.27
C ILE A 327 10.44 -19.02 -11.89
N SER A 328 9.20 -18.58 -12.11
CA SER A 328 8.01 -19.39 -11.88
C SER A 328 7.19 -19.51 -13.15
N THR A 329 6.82 -20.75 -13.48
CA THR A 329 5.87 -21.07 -14.56
C THR A 329 4.57 -21.66 -14.01
N ALA A 330 4.46 -21.77 -12.69
CA ALA A 330 3.33 -22.37 -11.99
C ALA A 330 2.18 -21.39 -11.73
N LEU A 331 2.03 -20.37 -12.59
CA LEU A 331 0.90 -19.45 -12.49
C LEU A 331 -0.38 -20.22 -12.86
N PRO A 332 -1.40 -20.27 -11.97
CA PRO A 332 -2.64 -20.99 -12.23
C PRO A 332 -3.27 -20.58 -13.58
N SER A 333 -3.81 -21.58 -14.29
CA SER A 333 -4.28 -21.42 -15.66
C SER A 333 -5.42 -20.40 -15.78
N HIS A 334 -6.32 -20.33 -14.80
CA HIS A 334 -7.42 -19.35 -14.76
C HIS A 334 -6.91 -17.92 -14.55
N ILE A 335 -5.90 -17.72 -13.69
CA ILE A 335 -5.26 -16.40 -13.53
C ILE A 335 -4.57 -16.02 -14.85
N ARG A 336 -3.75 -16.91 -15.39
CA ARG A 336 -2.96 -16.69 -16.62
C ARG A 336 -3.84 -16.34 -17.83
N SER A 337 -4.93 -17.07 -18.04
CA SER A 337 -5.84 -16.84 -19.17
C SER A 337 -6.63 -15.53 -19.07
N SER A 338 -6.76 -14.97 -17.87
CA SER A 338 -7.46 -13.69 -17.65
C SER A 338 -6.57 -12.46 -17.82
N LEU A 339 -5.23 -12.60 -17.84
CA LEU A 339 -4.29 -11.47 -17.75
C LEU A 339 -4.50 -10.41 -18.84
N GLU A 340 -4.68 -10.82 -20.09
CA GLU A 340 -4.82 -9.91 -21.23
C GLU A 340 -6.16 -9.17 -21.19
N VAL A 341 -7.26 -9.91 -21.08
CA VAL A 341 -8.62 -9.34 -21.03
C VAL A 341 -8.77 -8.37 -19.86
N ASN A 342 -8.18 -8.71 -18.71
CA ASN A 342 -8.16 -7.85 -17.53
C ASN A 342 -7.39 -6.55 -17.77
N LEU A 343 -6.27 -6.59 -18.51
CA LEU A 343 -5.47 -5.40 -18.81
C LEU A 343 -6.25 -4.45 -19.70
N LEU A 344 -6.80 -4.97 -20.80
CA LEU A 344 -7.59 -4.21 -21.77
C LEU A 344 -8.83 -3.58 -21.10
N ALA A 345 -9.50 -4.33 -20.21
CA ALA A 345 -10.62 -3.83 -19.42
C ALA A 345 -10.21 -2.71 -18.44
N CYS A 346 -9.05 -2.84 -17.77
CA CYS A 346 -8.57 -1.82 -16.84
C CYS A 346 -8.19 -0.50 -17.54
N LEU A 347 -7.68 -0.60 -18.78
CA LEU A 347 -7.20 0.54 -19.55
C LEU A 347 -8.25 1.10 -20.53
N GLU A 348 -9.43 0.48 -20.59
CA GLU A 348 -10.55 0.89 -21.47
C GLU A 348 -10.11 1.03 -22.95
N SER A 349 -9.19 0.18 -23.41
CA SER A 349 -8.59 0.24 -24.75
C SER A 349 -8.43 -1.16 -25.35
N PRO A 350 -9.36 -1.63 -26.21
CA PRO A 350 -9.37 -3.00 -26.71
C PRO A 350 -8.24 -3.29 -27.72
N ASP A 351 -7.80 -2.28 -28.48
CA ASP A 351 -6.76 -2.41 -29.52
C ASP A 351 -5.38 -1.94 -29.03
N LEU A 352 -5.14 -2.02 -27.72
CA LEU A 352 -3.93 -1.46 -27.10
C LEU A 352 -2.66 -2.25 -27.38
N LEU A 353 -2.78 -3.57 -27.46
CA LEU A 353 -1.64 -4.49 -27.51
C LEU A 353 -1.26 -4.80 -28.96
N GLU A 354 0.03 -4.69 -29.24
CA GLU A 354 0.62 -4.97 -30.54
C GLU A 354 1.80 -5.93 -30.37
N GLU A 355 1.98 -6.83 -31.33
CA GLU A 355 3.18 -7.66 -31.38
C GLU A 355 4.40 -6.77 -31.65
N ARG A 356 5.40 -6.84 -30.76
CA ARG A 356 6.64 -6.07 -30.87
C ARG A 356 7.85 -6.99 -30.86
N ASN A 357 8.68 -6.85 -31.90
CA ASN A 357 9.97 -7.52 -32.01
C ASN A 357 11.12 -6.51 -32.02
N THR A 358 11.86 -6.40 -30.92
CA THR A 358 12.97 -5.44 -30.78
C THR A 358 14.19 -5.73 -31.66
N GLY A 359 14.22 -6.88 -32.34
CA GLY A 359 15.22 -7.24 -33.34
C GLY A 359 14.94 -6.67 -34.73
N THR A 360 13.67 -6.45 -35.08
CA THR A 360 13.25 -5.95 -36.39
C THR A 360 12.72 -4.52 -36.33
N HIS A 361 12.06 -4.16 -35.23
CA HIS A 361 11.61 -2.80 -34.97
C HIS A 361 12.75 -2.02 -34.31
N SER A 362 12.99 -0.79 -34.77
CA SER A 362 13.86 0.13 -34.03
C SER A 362 13.35 0.27 -32.60
N CYS A 363 14.25 0.48 -31.64
CA CYS A 363 13.87 0.62 -30.24
C CYS A 363 13.08 1.92 -30.05
N GLN A 364 11.77 1.84 -30.28
CA GLN A 364 10.84 2.96 -30.16
C GLN A 364 10.43 3.15 -28.70
N PRO A 365 10.08 4.39 -28.32
CA PRO A 365 9.42 4.64 -27.05
C PRO A 365 8.16 3.77 -26.92
N PHE A 366 7.94 3.24 -25.72
CA PHE A 366 6.74 2.46 -25.39
C PHE A 366 6.01 3.15 -24.23
N GLN A 367 4.72 2.85 -24.08
CA GLN A 367 3.91 3.46 -23.01
C GLN A 367 4.26 2.78 -21.68
N ALA A 368 4.50 3.59 -20.65
CA ALA A 368 4.77 3.11 -19.30
C ALA A 368 3.89 3.88 -18.32
N LEU A 369 3.22 3.16 -17.42
CA LEU A 369 2.50 3.73 -16.28
C LEU A 369 3.25 3.34 -15.02
N HIS A 370 3.82 4.34 -14.33
CA HIS A 370 4.55 4.14 -13.09
C HIS A 370 3.64 4.37 -11.90
N LEU A 371 2.90 3.34 -11.46
CA LEU A 371 2.00 3.39 -10.31
C LEU A 371 2.74 3.05 -9.02
N SER A 372 3.65 3.94 -8.63
CA SER A 372 4.67 3.70 -7.59
C SER A 372 4.60 4.63 -6.40
N TRP A 373 5.10 4.14 -5.25
CA TRP A 373 5.64 4.95 -4.17
C TRP A 373 7.14 5.18 -4.39
N TYR A 374 7.59 6.41 -4.18
CA TYR A 374 8.98 6.83 -4.31
C TYR A 374 9.53 7.33 -2.98
N ASN A 375 10.81 7.04 -2.76
CA ASN A 375 11.65 7.65 -1.72
C ASN A 375 12.98 8.18 -2.28
N ARG A 376 13.21 8.07 -3.60
CA ARG A 376 14.52 8.33 -4.24
C ARG A 376 14.90 9.82 -4.26
N HIS A 377 13.91 10.71 -4.35
CA HIS A 377 14.13 12.15 -4.48
C HIS A 377 13.60 12.91 -3.26
N CYS A 378 13.56 12.25 -2.11
CA CYS A 378 13.12 12.92 -0.89
C CYS A 378 14.16 13.96 -0.45
N THR A 379 13.66 15.07 0.08
CA THR A 379 14.50 16.10 0.70
C THR A 379 15.24 15.48 1.89
N SER A 380 16.57 15.62 1.94
CA SER A 380 17.35 15.17 3.09
C SER A 380 16.92 15.93 4.35
N GLY A 381 16.68 15.21 5.44
CA GLY A 381 16.42 15.79 6.76
C GLY A 381 17.68 16.16 7.54
N HIS A 382 18.87 16.05 6.94
CA HIS A 382 20.12 16.45 7.60
C HIS A 382 20.07 17.95 7.94
N GLU A 383 20.46 18.29 9.17
CA GLU A 383 20.41 19.67 9.70
C GLU A 383 19.02 20.30 9.79
N ALA A 384 17.95 19.55 9.55
CA ALA A 384 16.60 20.05 9.79
C ALA A 384 16.43 20.32 11.30
N PRO A 385 15.88 21.49 11.69
CA PRO A 385 15.64 21.81 13.09
C PRO A 385 14.67 20.80 13.70
N SER A 386 14.98 20.32 14.91
CA SER A 386 14.21 19.28 15.60
C SER A 386 12.94 19.79 16.28
N ASP A 387 12.81 21.10 16.45
CA ASP A 387 11.72 21.79 17.11
C ASP A 387 10.69 22.39 16.14
N ILE A 388 10.92 22.28 14.83
CA ILE A 388 10.02 22.79 13.79
C ILE A 388 9.43 21.64 12.99
N GLN A 389 8.11 21.67 12.85
CA GLN A 389 7.38 20.66 12.08
C GLN A 389 7.75 20.75 10.58
N PRO A 390 8.11 19.63 9.90
CA PRO A 390 8.68 19.69 8.55
C PRO A 390 7.81 20.31 7.44
N TRP A 391 6.49 20.38 7.62
CA TRP A 391 5.60 21.08 6.69
C TRP A 391 5.68 22.61 6.80
N LEU A 392 6.31 23.13 7.85
CA LEU A 392 6.54 24.55 8.05
C LEU A 392 7.95 24.99 7.61
N LEU A 393 8.79 24.06 7.16
CA LEU A 393 10.15 24.35 6.73
C LEU A 393 10.19 24.91 5.31
N GLU A 394 10.66 26.15 5.18
CA GLU A 394 10.91 26.79 3.90
C GLU A 394 12.41 26.89 3.65
N LYS A 395 12.85 26.56 2.43
CA LYS A 395 14.23 26.78 2.02
C LYS A 395 14.37 28.21 1.54
N GLU A 396 15.29 28.97 2.12
CA GLU A 396 15.49 30.36 1.72
C GLU A 396 15.82 30.47 0.22
N GLY A 397 15.10 31.35 -0.48
CA GLY A 397 15.27 31.59 -1.92
C GLY A 397 14.81 30.45 -2.84
N LEU A 398 14.26 29.34 -2.32
CA LEU A 398 13.83 28.19 -3.10
C LEU A 398 12.47 27.67 -2.64
N ARG A 399 11.67 27.18 -3.58
CA ARG A 399 10.41 26.51 -3.25
C ARG A 399 10.69 25.16 -2.60
N THR A 400 10.28 24.97 -1.34
CA THR A 400 10.29 23.65 -0.70
C THR A 400 9.22 22.75 -1.31
N ASN A 401 9.59 21.52 -1.68
CA ASN A 401 8.62 20.50 -2.07
C ASN A 401 8.24 19.66 -0.85
N HIS A 402 7.24 20.12 -0.09
CA HIS A 402 6.70 19.38 1.06
C HIS A 402 6.06 18.03 0.66
N GLY A 403 5.75 17.81 -0.62
CA GLY A 403 5.32 16.50 -1.09
C GLY A 403 6.44 15.45 -1.12
N GLN A 404 7.70 15.86 -0.97
CA GLN A 404 8.88 15.00 -1.05
C GLN A 404 9.67 14.95 0.27
N VAL A 405 9.07 15.28 1.41
CA VAL A 405 9.73 15.12 2.72
C VAL A 405 9.49 13.74 3.35
N ILE A 406 8.55 12.97 2.80
CA ILE A 406 8.22 11.58 3.15
C ILE A 406 8.03 10.78 1.86
N PRO A 407 8.02 9.43 1.90
CA PRO A 407 7.69 8.64 0.73
C PRO A 407 6.37 9.08 0.11
N TYR A 408 6.35 9.23 -1.21
CA TYR A 408 5.25 9.86 -1.93
C TYR A 408 4.83 9.05 -3.15
N ILE A 409 3.58 9.23 -3.57
CA ILE A 409 3.08 8.58 -4.78
C ILE A 409 3.55 9.33 -6.03
N SER A 410 3.96 8.56 -7.02
CA SER A 410 4.23 9.00 -8.39
C SER A 410 3.13 9.88 -8.98
N ASN A 411 3.52 10.77 -9.91
CA ASN A 411 2.57 11.62 -10.62
C ASN A 411 1.55 10.79 -11.43
N ASP A 412 1.99 9.71 -12.08
CA ASP A 412 1.09 8.81 -12.82
C ASP A 412 0.03 8.20 -11.90
N LEU A 413 0.42 7.74 -10.70
CA LEU A 413 -0.56 7.24 -9.73
C LEU A 413 -1.54 8.33 -9.30
N GLN A 414 -1.08 9.58 -9.13
CA GLN A 414 -1.96 10.70 -8.79
C GLN A 414 -2.99 10.99 -9.88
N GLN A 415 -2.58 10.90 -11.16
CA GLN A 415 -3.44 11.17 -12.32
C GLN A 415 -4.35 9.99 -12.64
N HIS A 416 -3.88 8.76 -12.43
CA HIS A 416 -4.54 7.52 -12.83
C HIS A 416 -5.07 6.71 -11.63
N ARG A 417 -5.53 7.37 -10.56
CA ARG A 417 -6.05 6.72 -9.33
C ARG A 417 -7.15 5.70 -9.63
N ARG A 418 -8.04 6.00 -10.58
CA ARG A 418 -9.12 5.09 -10.99
C ARG A 418 -8.59 3.82 -11.65
N ILE A 419 -7.59 3.95 -12.52
CA ILE A 419 -6.92 2.82 -13.18
C ILE A 419 -6.21 1.97 -12.12
N TYR A 420 -5.43 2.60 -11.22
CA TYR A 420 -4.75 1.91 -10.12
C TYR A 420 -5.72 1.15 -9.21
N GLY A 421 -6.85 1.76 -8.82
CA GLY A 421 -7.87 1.10 -8.00
C GLY A 421 -8.63 -0.01 -8.74
N THR A 422 -8.71 0.06 -10.07
CA THR A 422 -9.33 -0.99 -10.90
C THR A 422 -8.39 -2.16 -11.05
N ILE A 423 -7.12 -1.93 -11.40
CA ILE A 423 -6.07 -2.94 -11.46
C ILE A 423 -5.92 -3.65 -10.11
N GLY A 424 -5.88 -2.90 -9.00
CA GLY A 424 -5.78 -3.46 -7.65
C GLY A 424 -6.91 -4.45 -7.29
N ARG A 425 -8.09 -4.29 -7.91
CA ARG A 425 -9.24 -5.18 -7.73
C ARG A 425 -9.24 -6.34 -8.72
N VAL A 426 -9.04 -6.04 -10.01
CA VAL A 426 -9.09 -7.02 -11.10
C VAL A 426 -7.94 -8.03 -10.99
N TYR A 427 -6.74 -7.56 -10.67
CA TYR A 427 -5.55 -8.42 -10.47
C TYR A 427 -5.36 -8.84 -9.01
N ALA A 428 -6.40 -8.76 -8.19
CA ALA A 428 -6.28 -9.12 -6.78
C ALA A 428 -5.75 -10.54 -6.61
N GLU A 429 -6.29 -11.51 -7.33
CA GLU A 429 -5.85 -12.90 -7.23
C GLU A 429 -4.39 -13.09 -7.65
N LEU A 430 -3.97 -12.45 -8.76
CA LEU A 430 -2.57 -12.45 -9.20
C LEU A 430 -1.64 -11.89 -8.12
N PHE A 431 -1.96 -10.73 -7.55
CA PHE A 431 -1.11 -10.12 -6.53
C PHE A 431 -1.04 -10.96 -5.26
N GLU A 432 -2.13 -11.64 -4.90
CA GLU A 432 -2.12 -12.57 -3.77
C GLU A 432 -1.25 -13.80 -4.04
N TRP A 433 -1.34 -14.36 -5.25
CA TRP A 433 -0.48 -15.47 -5.67
C TRP A 433 1.00 -15.08 -5.66
N VAL A 434 1.37 -13.92 -6.24
CA VAL A 434 2.76 -13.42 -6.22
C VAL A 434 3.24 -13.22 -4.79
N ARG A 435 2.40 -12.63 -3.92
CA ARG A 435 2.73 -12.41 -2.50
C ARG A 435 2.99 -13.73 -1.79
N HIS A 436 2.14 -14.75 -1.99
CA HIS A 436 2.30 -16.06 -1.39
C HIS A 436 3.57 -16.75 -1.89
N LEU A 437 3.82 -16.71 -3.20
CA LEU A 437 5.03 -17.25 -3.80
C LEU A 437 6.30 -16.64 -3.20
N MET A 438 6.34 -15.32 -3.02
CA MET A 438 7.47 -14.67 -2.36
C MET A 438 7.58 -15.05 -0.89
N GLU A 439 6.47 -15.06 -0.16
CA GLU A 439 6.47 -15.41 1.27
C GLU A 439 6.94 -16.85 1.52
N THR A 440 6.58 -17.78 0.63
CA THR A 440 6.90 -19.22 0.77
C THR A 440 8.32 -19.54 0.32
N TYR A 441 8.77 -18.99 -0.81
CA TYR A 441 10.04 -19.40 -1.43
C TYR A 441 11.17 -18.37 -1.30
N LEU A 442 10.83 -17.09 -1.07
CA LEU A 442 11.77 -15.97 -1.01
C LEU A 442 11.59 -15.17 0.30
N GLN A 443 11.59 -15.88 1.43
CA GLN A 443 11.20 -15.32 2.73
C GLN A 443 12.05 -14.09 3.12
N GLU A 444 13.38 -14.16 2.94
CA GLU A 444 14.29 -13.05 3.28
C GLU A 444 13.98 -11.80 2.44
N GLU A 445 13.83 -11.96 1.13
CA GLU A 445 13.49 -10.85 0.23
C GLU A 445 12.08 -10.31 0.52
N PHE A 446 11.13 -11.18 0.82
CA PHE A 446 9.78 -10.81 1.21
C PHE A 446 9.78 -9.97 2.49
N GLU A 447 10.47 -10.42 3.54
CA GLU A 447 10.56 -9.72 4.82
C GLU A 447 11.21 -8.34 4.67
N MET A 448 12.32 -8.26 3.92
CA MET A 448 13.00 -6.99 3.62
C MET A 448 12.07 -6.01 2.90
N LEU A 449 11.38 -6.46 1.85
CA LEU A 449 10.45 -5.61 1.09
C LEU A 449 9.24 -5.20 1.93
N MET A 450 8.73 -6.12 2.77
CA MET A 450 7.64 -5.82 3.69
C MET A 450 8.03 -4.81 4.75
N GLU A 451 9.27 -4.78 5.22
CA GLU A 451 9.75 -3.76 6.15
C GLU A 451 9.60 -2.37 5.53
N VAL A 452 10.06 -2.20 4.28
CA VAL A 452 9.90 -0.95 3.52
C VAL A 452 8.42 -0.61 3.31
N ALA A 453 7.61 -1.56 2.86
CA ALA A 453 6.18 -1.35 2.65
C ALA A 453 5.44 -0.98 3.94
N SER A 454 5.86 -1.53 5.09
CA SER A 454 5.25 -1.28 6.40
C SER A 454 5.53 0.11 6.95
N CYS A 455 6.53 0.81 6.40
CA CYS A 455 6.91 2.17 6.75
C CYS A 455 6.24 3.23 5.85
N LEU A 456 5.36 2.83 4.92
CA LEU A 456 4.69 3.79 4.06
C LEU A 456 3.79 4.74 4.88
N PRO A 457 3.73 6.03 4.52
CA PRO A 457 2.94 7.02 5.24
C PRO A 457 1.45 6.69 5.31
N GLY A 458 0.83 7.05 6.43
CA GLY A 458 -0.57 6.78 6.72
C GLY A 458 -0.88 5.31 6.97
N ASN A 459 0.13 4.50 7.32
CA ASN A 459 0.06 3.04 7.35
C ASN A 459 -0.53 2.45 6.04
N CYS A 460 -0.20 3.06 4.90
CA CYS A 460 -0.71 2.63 3.61
C CYS A 460 -0.19 1.23 3.24
N THR A 461 -1.03 0.44 2.59
CA THR A 461 -0.63 -0.85 2.01
C THR A 461 -0.96 -0.86 0.53
N PRO A 462 0.04 -0.95 -0.37
CA PRO A 462 -0.21 -1.10 -1.80
C PRO A 462 -0.83 -2.47 -2.09
N PRO A 463 -1.67 -2.61 -3.14
CA PRO A 463 -2.28 -3.88 -3.51
C PRO A 463 -1.26 -4.90 -4.02
N VAL A 464 -0.05 -4.44 -4.39
CA VAL A 464 1.08 -5.24 -4.87
C VAL A 464 2.12 -5.55 -3.79
N ALA A 465 1.79 -5.34 -2.50
CA ALA A 465 2.68 -5.69 -1.40
C ALA A 465 3.17 -7.16 -1.54
N PRO A 466 4.46 -7.44 -1.30
CA PRO A 466 5.44 -6.63 -0.58
C PRO A 466 6.07 -5.50 -1.40
N PHE A 467 5.83 -5.45 -2.71
CA PHE A 467 6.29 -4.35 -3.54
C PHE A 467 5.53 -3.06 -3.24
N ILE A 468 6.22 -1.93 -3.43
CA ILE A 468 5.65 -0.59 -3.30
C ILE A 468 5.43 0.09 -4.66
N SER A 469 5.66 -0.65 -5.75
CA SER A 469 5.61 -0.15 -7.13
C SER A 469 4.92 -1.14 -8.04
N LEU A 470 3.99 -0.63 -8.83
CA LEU A 470 3.40 -1.33 -9.96
C LEU A 470 3.75 -0.55 -11.23
N VAL A 471 4.48 -1.18 -12.15
CA VAL A 471 4.82 -0.56 -13.44
C VAL A 471 4.17 -1.37 -14.55
N ILE A 472 3.40 -0.71 -15.41
CA ILE A 472 2.76 -1.34 -16.56
C ILE A 472 3.42 -0.78 -17.81
N ASN A 473 4.16 -1.63 -18.51
CA ASN A 473 4.79 -1.29 -19.77
C ASN A 473 4.03 -1.97 -20.90
N ILE A 474 3.55 -1.18 -21.86
CA ILE A 474 2.70 -1.63 -22.97
C ILE A 474 3.53 -1.60 -24.24
N ASN A 475 3.48 -2.67 -25.05
CA ASN A 475 4.21 -2.79 -26.32
C ASN A 475 5.72 -2.56 -26.13
N VAL A 476 6.26 -3.24 -25.12
CA VAL A 476 7.61 -3.02 -24.58
C VAL A 476 8.68 -3.20 -25.65
N SER A 477 9.54 -2.20 -25.78
CA SER A 477 10.75 -2.27 -26.58
C SER A 477 11.92 -1.72 -25.79
N THR A 478 12.76 -2.60 -25.24
CA THR A 478 13.88 -2.22 -24.38
C THR A 478 15.23 -2.43 -25.06
N ARG A 479 16.21 -1.63 -24.61
CA ARG A 479 17.63 -1.88 -24.85
C ARG A 479 18.17 -2.80 -23.76
N ALA A 480 19.31 -3.43 -24.01
CA ALA A 480 20.03 -4.11 -22.95
C ALA A 480 20.43 -3.09 -21.87
N HIS A 481 20.24 -3.47 -20.61
CA HIS A 481 20.43 -2.62 -19.43
C HIS A 481 21.01 -3.42 -18.27
#